data_AF-A0AAN9SNE9-F1
#
_entry.id   AF-A0AAN9SNE9-F1
#
_cell.length_a   1.000
_cell.length_b   1.000
_cell.length_c   1.000
_cell.angle_alpha   90.00
_cell.angle_beta   90.00
_cell.angle_gamma   90.00
#
_symmetry.space_group_name_H-M   'P 1'
#
loop_
_entity.id
_entity.type
_entity.pdbx_description
1 polymer ?
#
loop_
_entity_poly.entity_id
_entity_poly.type
_entity_poly.pdbx_seq_one_letter_code
_entity_poly.pdbx_strand_id
1 'polypeptide(L)'
;MYLTTCNHQQILKRLTFQNGLGDSLYSNVAVLRLSDCNYCLSLPSFGQLPSLKELLIKRMKLVKAVGYEFYFNKGSLLFQLFPLLESLHFEEMSKWEEWLPFEDCSPALQYGGAAPKLVRYNVSSCEKLKALPEQIELRP
;
A
#
# COMPACT_ATOMS: atom_id res chain seq x y z
N MET A 1 12.90 7.00 -8.82
CA MET A 1 13.54 5.68 -8.64
C MET A 1 12.48 4.60 -8.80
N TYR A 2 12.68 3.64 -9.70
CA TYR A 2 11.80 2.48 -9.88
C TYR A 2 12.33 1.32 -9.04
N LEU A 3 11.50 0.72 -8.20
CA LEU A 3 11.82 -0.52 -7.51
C LEU A 3 11.01 -1.63 -8.15
N THR A 4 11.64 -2.39 -9.02
CA THR A 4 11.17 -3.69 -9.49
C THR A 4 12.06 -4.74 -8.86
N THR A 5 11.57 -5.50 -7.89
CA THR A 5 12.20 -6.76 -7.50
C THR A 5 11.33 -7.52 -6.51
N CYS A 6 10.88 -8.70 -6.92
CA CYS A 6 10.70 -9.80 -6.00
C CYS A 6 11.65 -10.92 -6.40
N ASN A 7 12.93 -10.77 -6.01
CA ASN A 7 13.85 -11.90 -5.96
C ASN A 7 14.41 -11.96 -4.54
N HIS A 8 13.97 -13.00 -3.82
CA HIS A 8 14.46 -13.41 -2.50
C HIS A 8 14.30 -12.38 -1.36
N GLN A 9 13.09 -12.27 -0.79
CA GLN A 9 12.74 -11.90 0.60
C GLN A 9 13.39 -10.68 1.31
N GLN A 10 14.34 -9.95 0.72
CA GLN A 10 15.17 -8.98 1.43
C GLN A 10 14.64 -7.54 1.32
N ILE A 11 13.87 -7.22 0.28
CA ILE A 11 13.42 -5.83 0.04
C ILE A 11 12.24 -5.45 0.93
N LEU A 12 11.25 -6.34 1.08
CA LEU A 12 10.11 -6.09 1.97
C LEU A 12 10.54 -5.96 3.44
N LYS A 13 11.52 -6.76 3.89
CA LYS A 13 12.12 -6.63 5.22
C LYS A 13 12.81 -5.28 5.42
N ARG A 14 13.49 -4.77 4.39
CA ARG A 14 14.15 -3.45 4.42
C ARG A 14 13.14 -2.30 4.48
N LEU A 15 12.01 -2.43 3.80
CA LEU A 15 10.89 -1.48 3.88
C LEU A 15 10.24 -1.46 5.27
N THR A 16 10.11 -2.61 5.93
CA THR A 16 9.54 -2.69 7.28
C THR A 16 10.45 -2.20 8.40
N PHE A 17 11.79 -2.17 8.19
CA PHE A 17 12.77 -1.92 9.25
C PHE A 17 13.32 -0.48 9.31
N GLN A 18 13.13 0.35 8.29
CA GLN A 18 13.77 1.69 8.21
C GLN A 18 12.86 2.89 8.52
N ASN A 19 11.68 2.69 9.12
CA ASN A 19 10.77 3.80 9.45
C ASN A 19 11.09 4.51 10.78
N GLY A 20 12.38 4.58 11.15
CA GLY A 20 12.87 5.30 12.31
C GLY A 20 14.22 5.95 12.03
N LEU A 21 14.20 7.26 11.79
CA LEU A 21 15.34 8.19 11.77
C LEU A 21 16.29 8.14 10.55
N GLY A 22 16.56 9.33 10.01
CA GLY A 22 17.87 9.63 9.43
C GLY A 22 17.85 9.99 7.96
N ASP A 23 17.85 8.99 7.08
CA ASP A 23 17.95 9.20 5.63
C ASP A 23 17.29 8.00 4.94
N SER A 24 15.98 8.10 4.68
CA SER A 24 15.28 7.06 3.94
C SER A 24 15.69 7.17 2.47
N LEU A 25 16.45 6.18 1.99
CA LEU A 25 16.74 5.95 0.56
C LEU A 25 15.47 5.92 -0.32
N TYR A 26 14.28 5.86 0.31
CA TYR A 26 12.99 5.71 -0.32
C TYR A 26 12.07 6.93 -0.21
N SER A 27 12.55 8.04 0.37
CA SER A 27 11.83 9.32 0.43
C SER A 27 11.42 9.84 -0.96
N ASN A 28 12.13 9.40 -2.01
CA ASN A 28 11.93 9.79 -3.42
C ASN A 28 11.35 8.67 -4.31
N VAL A 29 10.80 7.59 -3.74
CA VAL A 29 10.14 6.54 -4.54
C VAL A 29 8.81 7.06 -5.05
N ALA A 30 8.73 7.33 -6.35
CA ALA A 30 7.51 7.76 -7.02
C ALA A 30 6.70 6.60 -7.60
N VAL A 31 7.35 5.51 -8.00
CA VAL A 31 6.69 4.36 -8.62
C VAL A 31 7.20 3.09 -7.96
N LEU A 32 6.28 2.28 -7.42
CA LEU A 32 6.58 1.00 -6.80
C LEU A 32 5.79 -0.12 -7.49
N ARG A 33 6.51 -1.14 -7.96
CA ARG A 33 5.91 -2.30 -8.62
C ARG A 33 6.38 -3.59 -7.97
N LEU A 34 5.45 -4.30 -7.36
CA LEU A 34 5.68 -5.60 -6.73
C LEU A 34 4.99 -6.66 -7.55
N SER A 35 5.73 -7.65 -8.03
CA SER A 35 5.18 -8.77 -8.77
C SER A 35 5.79 -10.08 -8.30
N ASP A 36 5.01 -11.16 -8.34
CA ASP A 36 5.50 -12.54 -8.11
C ASP A 36 6.02 -12.83 -6.70
N CYS A 37 5.65 -12.01 -5.72
CA CYS A 37 5.95 -12.24 -4.30
C CYS A 37 5.02 -13.29 -3.68
N ASN A 38 5.06 -14.51 -4.22
CA ASN A 38 4.11 -15.57 -3.86
C ASN A 38 4.22 -16.06 -2.41
N TYR A 39 5.30 -15.79 -1.69
CA TYR A 39 5.49 -16.22 -0.30
C TYR A 39 5.12 -15.16 0.74
N CYS A 40 4.73 -13.96 0.30
CA CYS A 40 4.39 -12.88 1.21
C CYS A 40 2.96 -13.04 1.74
N LEU A 41 2.84 -13.01 3.06
CA LEU A 41 1.56 -13.14 3.76
C LEU A 41 0.90 -11.78 4.02
N SER A 42 1.70 -10.71 4.06
CA SER A 42 1.26 -9.34 4.30
C SER A 42 2.00 -8.35 3.41
N LEU A 43 1.40 -7.19 3.23
CA LEU A 43 2.01 -6.03 2.59
C LEU A 43 2.62 -5.11 3.66
N PRO A 44 3.75 -4.45 3.38
CA PRO A 44 4.33 -3.46 4.28
C PRO A 44 3.59 -2.11 4.19
N SER A 45 3.96 -1.17 5.06
CA SER A 45 3.31 0.13 5.23
C SER A 45 3.68 1.15 4.14
N PHE A 46 3.11 0.98 2.94
CA PHE A 46 3.34 1.90 1.81
C PHE A 46 2.68 3.27 1.99
N GLY A 47 1.64 3.38 2.82
CA GLY A 47 0.93 4.65 3.07
C GLY A 47 1.81 5.76 3.65
N GLN A 48 2.97 5.40 4.17
CA GLN A 48 3.95 6.31 4.76
C GLN A 48 4.94 6.89 3.74
N LEU A 49 4.91 6.43 2.49
CA LEU A 49 5.83 6.88 1.44
C LEU A 49 5.38 8.26 0.90
N PRO A 50 6.14 9.35 1.17
CA PRO A 50 5.66 10.71 0.90
C PRO A 50 5.69 11.07 -0.60
N SER A 51 6.52 10.41 -1.39
CA SER A 51 6.67 10.69 -2.83
C SER A 51 5.94 9.72 -3.75
N LEU A 52 5.28 8.69 -3.19
CA LEU A 52 4.71 7.60 -3.97
C LEU A 52 3.50 8.10 -4.78
N LYS A 53 3.56 7.91 -6.10
CA LYS A 53 2.54 8.28 -7.08
C LYS A 53 1.84 7.08 -7.71
N GLU A 54 2.59 6.02 -7.97
CA GLU A 54 2.06 4.79 -8.57
C GLU A 54 2.45 3.58 -7.73
N LEU A 55 1.46 2.78 -7.36
CA LEU A 55 1.64 1.49 -6.68
C LEU A 55 0.97 0.39 -7.49
N LEU A 56 1.75 -0.58 -7.96
CA LEU A 56 1.28 -1.80 -8.61
C LEU A 56 1.68 -3.02 -7.80
N ILE A 57 0.72 -3.84 -7.45
CA ILE A 57 0.91 -5.09 -6.72
C ILE A 57 0.28 -6.21 -7.52
N LYS A 58 1.10 -7.18 -7.93
CA LYS A 58 0.72 -8.24 -8.85
C LYS A 58 1.14 -9.61 -8.33
N ARG A 59 0.29 -10.63 -8.52
CA ARG A 59 0.64 -12.04 -8.26
C ARG A 59 1.22 -12.26 -6.85
N MET A 60 0.65 -11.59 -5.84
CA MET A 60 0.97 -11.80 -4.42
C MET A 60 -0.03 -12.79 -3.80
N LYS A 61 0.02 -14.05 -4.27
CA LYS A 61 -1.04 -15.05 -4.09
C LYS A 61 -1.32 -15.49 -2.65
N LEU A 62 -0.48 -15.16 -1.68
CA LEU A 62 -0.68 -15.56 -0.29
C LEU A 62 -1.22 -14.45 0.63
N VAL A 63 -1.22 -13.21 0.16
CA VAL A 63 -1.83 -12.10 0.89
C VAL A 63 -3.33 -12.34 0.96
N LYS A 64 -3.87 -12.36 2.19
CA LYS A 64 -5.29 -12.58 2.44
C LYS A 64 -6.05 -11.31 2.76
N ALA A 65 -5.38 -10.33 3.35
CA ALA A 65 -5.99 -9.07 3.71
C ALA A 65 -5.05 -7.92 3.40
N VAL A 66 -5.63 -6.79 3.01
CA VAL A 66 -4.97 -5.49 3.02
C VAL A 66 -5.49 -4.77 4.26
N GLY A 67 -4.75 -4.91 5.35
CA GLY A 67 -5.10 -4.34 6.65
C GLY A 67 -4.43 -3.00 6.92
N TYR A 68 -4.58 -2.51 8.15
CA TYR A 68 -4.03 -1.22 8.59
C TYR A 68 -2.50 -1.12 8.46
N GLU A 69 -1.81 -2.26 8.53
CA GLU A 69 -0.37 -2.37 8.33
C GLU A 69 0.10 -1.93 6.94
N PHE A 70 -0.79 -1.93 5.94
CA PHE A 70 -0.50 -1.42 4.60
C PHE A 70 -0.40 0.12 4.57
N TYR A 71 -1.10 0.78 5.49
CA TYR A 71 -1.19 2.23 5.57
C TYR A 71 -0.09 2.83 6.44
N PHE A 72 0.08 2.30 7.65
CA PHE A 72 1.00 2.86 8.63
C PHE A 72 1.60 1.78 9.54
N ASN A 73 2.69 2.12 10.21
CA ASN A 73 3.23 1.31 11.29
C ASN A 73 2.74 1.83 12.65
N LYS A 74 2.53 0.94 13.63
CA LYS A 74 2.15 1.30 15.00
C LYS A 74 3.15 2.33 15.56
N GLY A 75 2.64 3.45 16.06
CA GLY A 75 3.44 4.57 16.57
C GLY A 75 3.77 5.66 15.54
N SER A 76 3.29 5.53 14.30
CA SER A 76 3.44 6.59 13.29
C SER A 76 2.48 7.75 13.56
N LEU A 77 3.04 8.96 13.71
CA LEU A 77 2.29 10.21 13.92
C LEU A 77 1.91 10.90 12.60
N LEU A 78 1.63 10.12 11.55
CA LEU A 78 1.32 10.70 10.24
C LEU A 78 -0.08 11.30 10.23
N PHE A 79 -0.14 12.58 9.87
CA PHE A 79 -1.39 13.31 9.65
C PHE A 79 -2.02 13.02 8.29
N GLN A 80 -1.28 12.37 7.38
CA GLN A 80 -1.71 12.11 6.02
C GLN A 80 -1.07 10.83 5.47
N LEU A 81 -1.88 9.99 4.83
CA LEU A 81 -1.44 8.77 4.15
C LEU A 81 -1.41 9.01 2.64
N PHE A 82 -0.44 8.41 1.94
CA PHE A 82 -0.35 8.44 0.48
C PHE A 82 -0.52 9.85 -0.11
N PRO A 83 0.26 10.85 0.33
CA PRO A 83 0.00 12.26 0.01
C PRO A 83 0.04 12.57 -1.49
N LEU A 84 0.80 11.78 -2.27
CA LEU A 84 0.97 11.95 -3.71
C LEU A 84 0.47 10.77 -4.55
N LEU A 85 -0.18 9.77 -3.96
CA LEU A 85 -0.57 8.57 -4.70
C LEU A 85 -1.67 8.92 -5.69
N GLU A 86 -1.40 8.71 -6.97
CA GLU A 86 -2.29 9.00 -8.11
C GLU A 86 -2.91 7.71 -8.67
N SER A 87 -2.19 6.59 -8.58
CA SER A 87 -2.52 5.33 -9.23
C SER A 87 -2.26 4.12 -8.31
N LEU A 88 -3.28 3.28 -8.13
CA LEU A 88 -3.24 2.07 -7.29
C LEU A 88 -3.77 0.85 -8.04
N HIS A 89 -2.93 -0.15 -8.23
CA HIS A 89 -3.26 -1.33 -9.01
C HIS A 89 -3.00 -2.61 -8.23
N PHE A 90 -4.02 -3.46 -8.15
CA PHE A 90 -3.92 -4.82 -7.64
C PHE A 90 -4.33 -5.81 -8.72
N GLU A 91 -3.49 -6.81 -8.97
CA GLU A 91 -3.72 -7.80 -10.03
C GLU A 91 -3.35 -9.21 -9.57
N GLU A 92 -4.19 -10.20 -9.92
CA GLU A 92 -3.90 -11.63 -9.70
C GLU A 92 -3.60 -11.99 -8.22
N MET A 93 -4.29 -11.37 -7.26
CA MET A 93 -4.16 -11.66 -5.82
C MET A 93 -5.19 -12.70 -5.36
N SER A 94 -4.97 -13.95 -5.76
CA SER A 94 -5.98 -15.03 -5.68
C SER A 94 -6.46 -15.42 -4.27
N LYS A 95 -5.73 -15.09 -3.20
CA LYS A 95 -6.18 -15.34 -1.81
C LYS A 95 -6.67 -14.10 -1.08
N TRP A 96 -6.70 -12.95 -1.74
CA TRP A 96 -7.10 -11.70 -1.12
C TRP A 96 -8.61 -11.68 -0.90
N GLU A 97 -9.03 -11.60 0.36
CA GLU A 97 -10.41 -11.73 0.83
C GLU A 97 -10.96 -10.41 1.41
N GLU A 98 -10.10 -9.61 2.04
CA GLU A 98 -10.52 -8.43 2.82
C GLU A 98 -9.63 -7.21 2.55
N TRP A 99 -10.25 -6.03 2.44
CA TRP A 99 -9.56 -4.75 2.36
C TRP A 99 -10.16 -3.78 3.37
N LEU A 100 -9.39 -3.44 4.40
CA LEU A 100 -9.82 -2.53 5.46
C LEU A 100 -9.75 -1.05 5.02
N PRO A 101 -10.72 -0.21 5.42
CA PRO A 101 -10.77 1.21 5.06
C PRO A 101 -9.71 2.06 5.74
N PHE A 102 -9.47 3.25 5.20
CA PHE A 102 -8.51 4.22 5.75
C PHE A 102 -9.06 5.00 6.95
N GLU A 103 -10.37 5.15 7.07
CA GLU A 103 -11.02 6.03 8.06
C GLU A 103 -10.85 5.54 9.49
N ASP A 104 -10.71 4.24 9.68
CA ASP A 104 -10.52 3.62 10.99
C ASP A 104 -9.04 3.62 11.45
N CYS A 105 -8.14 4.23 10.67
CA CYS A 105 -6.69 4.13 10.90
C CYS A 105 -6.19 5.00 12.06
N SER A 106 -6.67 6.23 12.22
CA SER A 106 -6.39 7.04 13.43
C SER A 106 -7.27 8.30 13.52
N PRO A 107 -7.53 8.79 14.75
CA PRO A 107 -8.13 10.11 14.96
C PRO A 107 -7.30 11.27 14.35
N ALA A 108 -6.00 11.08 14.12
CA ALA A 108 -5.12 12.11 13.57
C ALA A 108 -5.31 12.33 12.06
N LEU A 109 -5.90 11.36 11.34
CA LEU A 109 -6.24 11.51 9.92
C LEU A 109 -7.51 12.34 9.69
N GLN A 110 -8.21 12.72 10.76
CA GLN A 110 -9.44 13.52 10.74
C GLN A 110 -9.27 14.88 10.02
N TYR A 111 -8.03 15.36 9.84
CA TYR A 111 -7.73 16.62 9.15
C TYR A 111 -6.91 16.50 7.86
N GLY A 112 -6.11 15.44 7.68
CA GLY A 112 -5.22 15.30 6.50
C GLY A 112 -5.68 14.27 5.46
N GLY A 113 -6.68 13.46 5.78
CA GLY A 113 -7.25 12.47 4.86
C GLY A 113 -6.26 11.38 4.42
N ALA A 114 -6.78 10.39 3.71
CA ALA A 114 -5.98 9.34 3.08
C ALA A 114 -6.02 9.45 1.56
N ALA A 115 -4.85 9.31 0.94
CA ALA A 115 -4.64 9.26 -0.51
C ALA A 115 -5.36 10.39 -1.28
N PRO A 116 -5.22 11.69 -0.93
CA PRO A 116 -6.05 12.74 -1.53
C PRO A 116 -5.92 12.88 -3.05
N LYS A 117 -4.77 12.48 -3.62
CA LYS A 117 -4.50 12.56 -5.06
C LYS A 117 -4.87 11.31 -5.85
N LEU A 118 -5.48 10.30 -5.23
CA LEU A 118 -5.79 9.06 -5.94
C LEU A 118 -6.87 9.33 -6.98
N VAL A 119 -6.52 9.11 -8.25
CA VAL A 119 -7.41 9.30 -9.40
C VAL A 119 -7.70 7.96 -10.08
N ARG A 120 -6.76 7.03 -10.06
CA ARG A 120 -6.88 5.75 -10.75
C ARG A 120 -6.73 4.62 -9.77
N TYR A 121 -7.68 3.71 -9.77
CA TYR A 121 -7.51 2.42 -9.15
C TYR A 121 -7.91 1.30 -10.11
N ASN A 122 -7.32 0.13 -9.94
CA ASN A 122 -7.76 -1.07 -10.64
C ASN A 122 -7.55 -2.28 -9.74
N VAL A 123 -8.60 -3.08 -9.59
CA VAL A 123 -8.50 -4.40 -8.98
C VAL A 123 -8.98 -5.41 -10.02
N SER A 124 -8.07 -6.27 -10.47
CA SER A 124 -8.36 -7.24 -11.53
C SER A 124 -7.87 -8.64 -11.15
N SER A 125 -8.63 -9.67 -11.54
CA SER A 125 -8.29 -11.07 -11.25
C SER A 125 -8.07 -11.35 -9.74
N CYS A 126 -8.88 -10.72 -8.87
CA CYS A 126 -8.89 -10.90 -7.41
C CYS A 126 -10.23 -11.52 -6.98
N GLU A 127 -10.46 -12.78 -7.36
CA GLU A 127 -11.77 -13.46 -7.28
C GLU A 127 -12.35 -13.60 -5.87
N LYS A 128 -11.50 -13.54 -4.84
CA LYS A 128 -11.91 -13.73 -3.45
C LYS A 128 -12.25 -12.44 -2.71
N LEU A 129 -11.96 -11.28 -3.30
CA LEU A 129 -12.14 -10.00 -2.63
C LEU A 129 -13.63 -9.72 -2.52
N LYS A 130 -14.12 -9.60 -1.29
CA LYS A 130 -15.56 -9.48 -1.02
C LYS A 130 -16.12 -8.10 -1.36
N ALA A 131 -15.36 -7.06 -1.07
CA ALA A 131 -15.74 -5.67 -1.31
C ALA A 131 -14.48 -4.81 -1.40
N LEU A 132 -14.57 -3.68 -2.12
CA LEU A 132 -13.57 -2.62 -2.06
C LEU A 132 -13.92 -1.66 -0.90
N PRO A 133 -12.94 -0.97 -0.32
CA PRO A 133 -13.21 0.09 0.64
C PRO A 133 -13.99 1.22 -0.05
N GLU A 134 -15.04 1.72 0.61
CA GLU A 134 -15.91 2.78 0.08
C GLU A 134 -15.12 4.02 -0.37
N GLN A 135 -13.99 4.34 0.27
CA GLN A 135 -13.15 5.48 -0.10
C GLN A 135 -12.53 5.39 -1.51
N ILE A 136 -12.46 4.18 -2.07
CA ILE A 136 -11.94 3.93 -3.41
C ILE A 136 -13.10 3.91 -4.41
N GLU A 137 -14.25 3.35 -4.03
CA GLU A 137 -15.44 3.31 -4.88
C GLU A 137 -16.09 4.70 -5.07
N LEU A 138 -15.97 5.59 -4.08
CA LEU A 138 -16.61 6.91 -4.08
C LEU A 138 -15.84 8.01 -4.82
N ARG A 139 -14.70 7.70 -5.46
CA ARG A 139 -13.96 8.68 -6.26
C ARG A 139 -14.40 8.62 -7.73
N PRO A 140 -15.01 9.69 -8.27
CA PRO A 140 -15.52 9.73 -9.64
C PRO A 140 -14.41 9.68 -10.70
#